data_AF-A0A4Y7U4R1-F1
#
_entry.id   AF-A0A4Y7U4R1-F1
#
_cell.length_a   1.000
_cell.length_b   1.000
_cell.length_c   1.000
_cell.angle_alpha   90.00
_cell.angle_beta   90.00
_cell.angle_gamma   90.00
#
_symmetry.space_group_name_H-M   'P 1'
#
loop_
_entity.id
_entity.type
_entity.pdbx_description
1 polymer ?
#
loop_
_entity_poly.entity_id
_entity_poly.type
_entity_poly.pdbx_seq_one_letter_code
_entity_poly.pdbx_strand_id
1 'polypeptide(L)'
;KKANYIANPGCFATAIQLALLPLAKNNLLNNDVHINATTGSTGAGVGLSDTSHFSWRNNNMSHYKAFEHQHLGEISESLVQLQDDFESDLLFIPNRGDFPRGIFATLYTLSDDSLEQLVAKYEEFYKNEPFVTVTTTNINMKQVVQTNKCIISLLKKGN
;
A
#
# COMPACT_ATOMS: atom_id res chain seq x y z
N LYS A 1 14.96 -19.11 6.26
CA LYS A 1 13.60 -19.52 6.73
C LYS A 1 13.19 -20.78 5.97
N LYS A 2 12.66 -21.82 6.63
CA LYS A 2 12.08 -23.02 5.99
C LYS A 2 10.61 -23.13 6.44
N ALA A 3 9.66 -23.05 5.51
CA ALA A 3 8.24 -23.18 5.78
C ALA A 3 7.66 -24.30 4.91
N ASN A 4 6.73 -25.09 5.44
CA ASN A 4 6.04 -26.14 4.69
C ASN A 4 4.81 -25.61 3.93
N TYR A 5 4.26 -24.48 4.38
CA TYR A 5 3.12 -23.81 3.79
C TYR A 5 3.38 -22.31 3.76
N ILE A 6 2.99 -21.66 2.65
CA ILE A 6 3.15 -20.23 2.44
C ILE A 6 1.76 -19.67 2.12
N ALA A 7 1.26 -18.79 2.99
CA ALA A 7 0.12 -17.94 2.68
C ALA A 7 0.65 -16.68 1.98
N ASN A 8 0.29 -16.50 0.71
CA ASN A 8 0.72 -15.32 -0.05
C ASN A 8 -0.14 -14.11 0.35
N PRO A 9 0.47 -12.92 0.54
CA PRO A 9 -0.27 -11.75 0.99
C PRO A 9 -1.31 -11.27 -0.03
N GLY A 10 -2.32 -10.55 0.48
CA GLY A 10 -3.31 -9.85 -0.34
C GLY A 10 -2.69 -8.71 -1.13
N CYS A 11 -3.24 -8.39 -2.31
CA CYS A 11 -2.60 -7.43 -3.23
C CYS A 11 -2.49 -5.99 -2.67
N PHE A 12 -3.55 -5.45 -2.04
CA PHE A 12 -3.43 -4.17 -1.34
C PHE A 12 -2.63 -4.29 -0.06
N ALA A 13 -2.75 -5.42 0.63
CA ALA A 13 -2.01 -5.68 1.86
C ALA A 13 -0.51 -5.56 1.59
N THR A 14 0.01 -6.18 0.52
CA THR A 14 1.39 -6.02 0.07
C THR A 14 1.77 -4.55 -0.16
N ALA A 15 0.99 -3.80 -0.93
CA ALA A 15 1.33 -2.41 -1.27
C ALA A 15 1.33 -1.49 -0.04
N ILE A 16 0.32 -1.62 0.83
CA ILE A 16 0.15 -0.79 2.02
C ILE A 16 1.18 -1.16 3.09
N GLN A 17 1.40 -2.45 3.35
CA GLN A 17 2.40 -2.91 4.31
C GLN A 17 3.79 -2.44 3.89
N LEU A 18 4.18 -2.62 2.62
CA LEU A 18 5.49 -2.14 2.16
C LEU A 18 5.66 -0.61 2.37
N ALA A 19 4.58 0.16 2.27
CA ALA A 19 4.62 1.58 2.57
C ALA A 19 4.72 1.89 4.08
N LEU A 20 4.16 1.07 4.97
CA LEU A 20 4.03 1.39 6.41
C LEU A 20 5.01 0.67 7.33
N LEU A 21 5.52 -0.50 6.95
CA LEU A 21 6.42 -1.30 7.80
C LEU A 21 7.68 -0.54 8.27
N PRO A 22 8.32 0.33 7.46
CA PRO A 22 9.44 1.14 7.96
C PRO A 22 9.05 2.13 9.06
N LEU A 23 7.83 2.67 9.03
CA LEU A 23 7.31 3.56 10.08
C LEU A 23 7.02 2.76 11.35
N ALA A 24 6.33 1.62 11.23
CA ALA A 24 6.05 0.73 12.36
C ALA A 24 7.37 0.27 13.03
N LYS A 25 8.37 -0.15 12.23
CA LYS A 25 9.68 -0.57 12.75
C LYS A 25 10.38 0.50 13.60
N ASN A 26 10.07 1.77 13.37
CA ASN A 26 10.62 2.92 14.07
C ASN A 26 9.65 3.53 15.10
N ASN A 27 8.50 2.89 15.38
CA ASN A 27 7.44 3.37 16.27
C ASN A 27 6.90 4.77 15.89
N LEU A 28 6.68 4.99 14.58
CA LEU A 28 6.23 6.28 14.05
C LEU A 28 4.74 6.33 13.67
N LEU A 29 3.98 5.25 13.88
CA LEU A 29 2.54 5.21 13.54
C LEU A 29 1.66 5.63 14.73
N ASN A 30 1.82 6.89 15.15
CA ASN A 30 1.18 7.45 16.35
C ASN A 30 -0.10 8.26 16.02
N ASN A 31 -0.52 8.26 14.76
CA ASN A 31 -1.70 8.94 14.27
C ASN A 31 -2.38 8.08 13.22
N ASP A 32 -3.66 8.34 12.96
CA ASP A 32 -4.41 7.67 11.91
C ASP A 32 -3.68 7.76 10.56
N VAL A 33 -3.77 6.68 9.80
CA VAL A 33 -3.20 6.59 8.45
C VAL A 33 -4.34 6.64 7.45
N HIS A 34 -4.37 7.69 6.65
CA HIS A 34 -5.32 7.82 5.56
C HIS A 34 -4.78 7.11 4.32
N ILE A 35 -5.56 6.17 3.78
CA ILE A 35 -5.11 5.30 2.69
C ILE A 35 -6.13 5.37 1.56
N ASN A 36 -5.69 5.87 0.41
CA ASN A 36 -6.43 5.76 -0.84
C ASN A 36 -5.61 4.88 -1.79
N ALA A 37 -6.18 3.78 -2.26
CA ALA A 37 -5.48 2.93 -3.22
C ALA A 37 -6.37 2.53 -4.40
N THR A 38 -5.89 2.79 -5.62
CA THR A 38 -6.60 2.43 -6.85
C THR A 38 -6.01 1.16 -7.44
N THR A 39 -6.85 0.19 -7.75
CA THR A 39 -6.46 -1.10 -8.37
C THR A 39 -7.07 -1.28 -9.75
N GLY A 40 -6.34 -2.00 -10.60
CA GLY A 40 -6.83 -2.42 -11.90
C GLY A 40 -7.92 -3.49 -11.83
N SER A 41 -8.63 -3.71 -12.94
CA SER A 41 -9.77 -4.63 -13.00
C SER A 41 -9.41 -6.08 -12.64
N THR A 42 -8.18 -6.51 -12.94
CA THR A 42 -7.72 -7.89 -12.64
C THR A 42 -7.68 -8.21 -11.16
N GLY A 43 -7.63 -7.21 -10.27
CA GLY A 43 -7.68 -7.40 -8.82
C GLY A 43 -9.02 -7.94 -8.31
N ALA A 44 -10.10 -7.78 -9.08
CA ALA A 44 -11.41 -8.34 -8.76
C ALA A 44 -11.57 -9.82 -9.20
N GLY A 45 -10.57 -10.38 -9.89
CA GLY A 45 -10.64 -11.71 -10.48
C GLY A 45 -11.39 -11.76 -11.81
N VAL A 46 -11.63 -12.98 -12.29
CA VAL A 46 -12.31 -13.24 -13.59
C VAL A 46 -13.82 -13.50 -13.43
N GLY A 47 -14.33 -13.44 -12.20
CA GLY A 47 -15.75 -13.65 -11.92
C GLY A 47 -16.62 -12.49 -12.42
N LEU A 48 -17.84 -12.82 -12.81
CA LEU A 48 -18.82 -11.82 -13.22
C LEU A 48 -19.37 -11.06 -12.01
N SER A 49 -19.57 -9.76 -12.16
CA SER A 49 -20.27 -8.90 -11.21
C SER A 49 -20.92 -7.73 -11.95
N ASP A 50 -21.81 -7.02 -11.28
CA ASP A 50 -22.44 -5.80 -11.81
C ASP A 50 -21.41 -4.73 -12.24
N THR A 51 -20.19 -4.82 -11.69
CA THR A 51 -19.09 -3.87 -11.93
C THR A 51 -18.00 -4.38 -12.88
N SER A 52 -18.11 -5.62 -13.39
CA SER A 52 -17.06 -6.24 -14.21
C SER A 52 -17.26 -6.06 -15.72
N HIS A 53 -18.45 -5.68 -16.17
CA HIS A 53 -18.72 -5.49 -17.59
C HIS A 53 -17.90 -4.31 -18.15
N PHE A 54 -17.32 -4.46 -19.35
CA PHE A 54 -16.43 -3.46 -19.95
C PHE A 54 -17.07 -2.07 -20.01
N SER A 55 -18.31 -1.96 -20.52
CA SER A 55 -19.00 -0.66 -20.63
C SER A 55 -19.27 0.02 -19.29
N TRP A 56 -19.35 -0.74 -18.19
CA TRP A 56 -19.50 -0.17 -16.85
C TRP A 56 -18.15 0.30 -16.31
N ARG A 57 -17.07 -0.43 -16.60
CA ARG A 57 -15.74 -0.20 -16.05
C ARG A 57 -14.93 0.84 -16.82
N ASN A 58 -15.11 0.89 -18.13
CA ASN A 58 -14.37 1.77 -19.03
C ASN A 58 -14.76 3.24 -18.78
N ASN A 59 -13.78 4.14 -18.71
CA ASN A 59 -13.96 5.56 -18.39
C ASN A 59 -14.74 5.80 -17.09
N ASN A 60 -14.58 4.92 -16.10
CA ASN A 60 -15.29 5.00 -14.83
C ASN A 60 -14.35 4.74 -13.64
N MET A 61 -14.66 5.37 -12.51
CA MET A 61 -13.94 5.22 -11.25
C MET A 61 -14.95 5.08 -10.11
N SER A 62 -14.72 4.14 -9.20
CA SER A 62 -15.61 3.89 -8.06
C SER A 62 -14.84 3.35 -6.86
N HIS A 63 -15.30 3.66 -5.65
CA HIS A 63 -14.80 3.00 -4.44
C HIS A 63 -15.61 1.74 -4.11
N TYR A 64 -15.13 0.95 -3.16
CA TYR A 64 -15.87 -0.17 -2.57
C TYR A 64 -15.34 -0.52 -1.20
N LYS A 65 -16.17 -1.17 -0.37
CA LYS A 65 -15.76 -1.64 0.98
C LYS A 65 -14.92 -0.59 1.72
N ALA A 66 -15.34 0.68 1.63
CA ALA A 66 -14.63 1.78 2.27
C ALA A 66 -14.63 1.52 3.77
N PHE A 67 -13.47 1.63 4.41
CA PHE A 67 -13.25 1.38 5.85
C PHE A 67 -13.47 -0.06 6.32
N GLU A 68 -13.88 -0.98 5.43
CA GLU A 68 -14.28 -2.35 5.79
C GLU A 68 -13.59 -3.40 4.91
N HIS A 69 -12.49 -3.04 4.24
CA HIS A 69 -11.80 -3.98 3.34
C HIS A 69 -11.08 -5.06 4.14
N GLN A 70 -11.30 -6.33 3.78
CA GLN A 70 -10.73 -7.52 4.43
C GLN A 70 -9.18 -7.54 4.58
N HIS A 71 -8.47 -6.75 3.77
CA HIS A 71 -7.01 -6.64 3.88
C HIS A 71 -6.55 -5.86 5.11
N LEU A 72 -7.43 -5.09 5.76
CA LEU A 72 -7.12 -4.34 6.98
C LEU A 72 -6.61 -5.28 8.08
N GLY A 73 -7.21 -6.47 8.25
CA GLY A 73 -6.75 -7.45 9.24
C GLY A 73 -5.30 -7.90 9.03
N GLU A 74 -4.93 -8.22 7.78
CA GLU A 74 -3.57 -8.61 7.41
C GLU A 74 -2.57 -7.47 7.62
N ILE A 75 -2.95 -6.24 7.25
CA ILE A 75 -2.10 -5.06 7.41
C ILE A 75 -1.86 -4.80 8.91
N SER A 76 -2.92 -4.75 9.70
CA SER A 76 -2.84 -4.50 11.15
C SER A 76 -1.99 -5.56 11.86
N GLU A 77 -2.14 -6.84 11.51
CA GLU A 77 -1.31 -7.91 12.08
C GLU A 77 0.19 -7.65 11.89
N SER A 78 0.60 -7.31 10.66
CA SER A 78 2.02 -7.04 10.36
C SER A 78 2.54 -5.75 10.98
N LEU A 79 1.69 -4.73 11.14
CA LEU A 79 2.09 -3.49 11.82
C LEU A 79 2.32 -3.75 13.32
N VAL A 80 1.42 -4.47 13.99
CA VAL A 80 1.56 -4.84 15.40
C VAL A 80 2.82 -5.68 15.65
N GLN A 81 3.20 -6.57 14.71
CA GLN A 81 4.46 -7.32 14.83
C GLN A 81 5.73 -6.45 14.87
N LEU A 82 5.67 -5.20 14.40
CA LEU A 82 6.80 -4.26 14.38
C LEU A 82 6.65 -3.10 15.38
N GLN A 83 5.42 -2.76 15.74
CA GLN A 83 5.05 -1.73 16.70
C GLN A 83 3.92 -2.29 17.59
N ASP A 84 4.29 -2.89 18.72
CA ASP A 84 3.35 -3.63 19.60
C ASP A 84 2.24 -2.75 20.19
N ASP A 85 2.46 -1.43 20.27
CA ASP A 85 1.52 -0.42 20.78
C ASP A 85 0.75 0.31 19.67
N PHE A 86 0.72 -0.24 18.46
CA PHE A 86 -0.03 0.34 17.35
C PHE A 86 -1.56 0.28 17.61
N GLU A 87 -2.14 1.44 17.94
CA GLU A 87 -3.58 1.61 18.21
C GLU A 87 -4.29 2.56 17.22
N SER A 88 -3.56 3.18 16.29
CA SER A 88 -4.11 4.16 15.34
C SER A 88 -5.01 3.53 14.26
N ASP A 89 -5.95 4.29 13.70
CA ASP A 89 -6.84 3.78 12.66
C ASP A 89 -6.18 3.73 11.27
N LEU A 90 -6.51 2.68 10.51
CA LEU A 90 -6.18 2.56 9.09
C LEU A 90 -7.40 2.93 8.23
N LEU A 91 -7.51 4.19 7.86
CA LEU A 91 -8.65 4.74 7.12
C LEU A 91 -8.53 4.45 5.62
N PHE A 92 -8.93 3.23 5.23
CA PHE A 92 -8.72 2.71 3.88
C PHE A 92 -9.94 2.81 2.94
N ILE A 93 -9.75 3.51 1.82
CA ILE A 93 -10.71 3.59 0.71
C ILE A 93 -10.06 2.99 -0.56
N PRO A 94 -10.42 1.75 -0.93
CA PRO A 94 -9.98 1.17 -2.20
C PRO A 94 -10.86 1.65 -3.35
N ASN A 95 -10.20 1.93 -4.47
CA ASN A 95 -10.79 2.41 -5.71
C ASN A 95 -10.57 1.42 -6.86
N ARG A 96 -11.58 1.31 -7.70
CA ARG A 96 -11.55 0.63 -9.00
C ARG A 96 -11.11 1.65 -10.05
N GLY A 97 -9.93 1.45 -10.63
CA GLY A 97 -9.47 2.20 -11.79
C GLY A 97 -9.97 1.59 -13.10
N ASP A 98 -9.87 2.36 -14.19
CA ASP A 98 -10.26 2.01 -15.56
C ASP A 98 -9.12 1.35 -16.37
N PHE A 99 -8.16 0.73 -15.67
CA PHE A 99 -7.02 0.05 -16.25
C PHE A 99 -6.95 -1.42 -15.78
N PRO A 100 -6.26 -2.32 -16.50
CA PRO A 100 -6.29 -3.74 -16.18
C PRO A 100 -5.42 -4.14 -14.98
N ARG A 101 -4.20 -3.60 -14.84
CA ARG A 101 -3.19 -4.05 -13.86
C ARG A 101 -2.56 -2.89 -13.12
N GLY A 102 -2.13 -3.18 -11.89
CA GLY A 102 -1.39 -2.28 -11.02
C GLY A 102 -2.21 -1.81 -9.83
N ILE A 103 -1.49 -1.45 -8.76
CA ILE A 103 -2.04 -0.76 -7.58
C ILE A 103 -1.25 0.53 -7.43
N PHE A 104 -1.96 1.64 -7.30
CA PHE A 104 -1.38 2.93 -6.90
C PHE A 104 -1.97 3.31 -5.56
N ALA A 105 -1.15 3.27 -4.51
CA ALA A 105 -1.57 3.59 -3.15
C ALA A 105 -0.94 4.92 -2.71
N THR A 106 -1.78 5.82 -2.23
CA THR A 106 -1.39 7.08 -1.60
C THR A 106 -1.78 6.99 -0.13
N LEU A 107 -0.77 7.11 0.72
CA LEU A 107 -0.91 7.05 2.17
C LEU A 107 -0.39 8.35 2.76
N TYR A 108 -1.03 8.84 3.81
CA TYR A 108 -0.51 9.96 4.57
C TYR A 108 -0.90 9.85 6.04
N THR A 109 0.01 10.32 6.89
CA THR A 109 -0.14 10.45 8.34
C THR A 109 0.77 11.59 8.82
N LEU A 110 0.70 11.97 10.09
CA LEU A 110 1.56 12.98 10.67
C LEU A 110 2.92 12.38 11.07
N SER A 111 3.99 13.16 10.90
CA SER A 111 5.34 12.77 11.29
C SER A 111 6.16 14.00 11.67
N ASP A 112 6.83 13.94 12.83
CA ASP A 112 7.76 14.96 13.28
C ASP A 112 9.12 14.86 12.54
N ASP A 113 9.49 13.66 12.07
CA ASP A 113 10.73 13.42 11.32
C ASP A 113 10.75 14.19 10.00
N SER A 114 11.89 14.80 9.67
CA SER A 114 12.12 15.44 8.36
C SER A 114 12.05 14.42 7.22
N LEU A 115 11.87 14.91 5.99
CA LEU A 115 11.84 14.03 4.81
C LEU A 115 13.13 13.22 4.69
N GLU A 116 14.29 13.82 4.98
CA GLU A 116 15.59 13.15 4.94
C GLU A 116 15.70 12.03 5.97
N GLN A 117 15.19 12.25 7.19
CA GLN A 117 15.15 11.22 8.24
C GLN A 117 14.25 10.06 7.83
N LEU A 118 13.08 10.35 7.27
CA LEU A 118 12.16 9.33 6.76
C LEU A 118 12.79 8.53 5.61
N VAL A 119 13.39 9.20 4.62
CA VAL A 119 14.08 8.54 3.50
C VAL A 119 15.18 7.61 4.03
N ALA A 120 16.02 8.06 4.95
CA ALA A 120 17.09 7.24 5.52
C ALA A 120 16.54 5.98 6.23
N LYS A 121 15.42 6.09 6.94
CA LYS A 121 14.75 4.93 7.59
C LYS A 121 14.24 3.92 6.57
N TYR A 122 13.61 4.40 5.49
CA TYR A 122 13.09 3.53 4.44
C TYR A 122 14.22 2.86 3.64
N GLU A 123 15.27 3.61 3.31
CA GLU A 123 16.44 3.07 2.60
C GLU A 123 17.16 2.01 3.45
N GLU A 124 17.35 2.24 4.75
CA GLU A 124 17.94 1.23 5.64
C GLU A 124 17.04 0.00 5.78
N PHE A 125 15.73 0.18 5.91
CA PHE A 125 14.77 -0.93 6.03
C PHE A 125 14.77 -1.82 4.76
N TYR A 126 14.86 -1.22 3.57
CA TYR A 126 14.82 -1.93 2.29
C TYR A 126 16.18 -2.16 1.64
N LYS A 127 17.29 -1.88 2.34
CA LYS A 127 18.66 -1.92 1.80
C LYS A 127 19.03 -3.22 1.09
N ASN A 128 18.53 -4.35 1.57
CA ASN A 128 18.82 -5.68 1.02
C ASN A 128 17.64 -6.28 0.23
N GLU A 129 16.61 -5.49 -0.05
CA GLU A 129 15.38 -5.96 -0.70
C GLU A 129 15.39 -5.59 -2.19
N PRO A 130 15.66 -6.55 -3.11
CA PRO A 130 15.92 -6.25 -4.52
C PRO A 130 14.70 -5.75 -5.31
N PHE A 131 13.51 -5.88 -4.71
CA PHE A 131 12.24 -5.54 -5.35
C PHE A 131 11.66 -4.22 -4.87
N VAL A 132 12.20 -3.61 -3.82
CA VAL A 132 11.68 -2.34 -3.29
C VAL A 132 12.64 -1.22 -3.69
N THR A 133 12.08 -0.15 -4.26
CA THR A 133 12.83 1.06 -4.60
C THR A 133 12.23 2.23 -3.82
N VAL A 134 13.06 2.90 -3.02
CA VAL A 134 12.70 4.13 -2.31
C VAL A 134 13.14 5.31 -3.18
N THR A 135 12.29 6.33 -3.29
CA THR A 135 12.58 7.55 -4.05
C THR A 135 11.86 8.75 -3.44
N THR A 136 12.26 9.96 -3.81
CA THR A 136 11.53 11.22 -3.54
C THR A 136 10.97 11.84 -4.82
N THR A 137 11.10 11.15 -5.95
CA THR A 137 10.60 11.60 -7.25
C THR A 137 9.18 11.11 -7.52
N ASN A 138 8.49 11.77 -8.44
CA ASN A 138 7.17 11.35 -8.89
C ASN A 138 7.24 9.95 -9.52
N ILE A 139 6.29 9.09 -9.14
CA ILE A 139 6.15 7.72 -9.63
C ILE A 139 4.90 7.57 -10.49
N ASN A 140 4.87 6.55 -11.33
CA ASN A 140 3.70 6.18 -12.12
C ASN A 140 3.57 4.66 -12.21
N MET A 141 2.33 4.21 -12.40
CA MET A 141 2.00 2.78 -12.39
C MET A 141 2.75 1.95 -13.44
N LYS A 142 3.08 2.52 -14.61
CA LYS A 142 3.76 1.77 -15.69
C LYS A 142 5.17 1.32 -15.30
N GLN A 143 5.80 1.94 -14.31
CA GLN A 143 7.13 1.54 -13.84
C GLN A 143 7.14 0.16 -13.18
N VAL A 144 6.00 -0.32 -12.67
CA VAL A 144 5.89 -1.58 -11.91
C VAL A 144 5.05 -2.66 -12.58
N VAL A 145 4.19 -2.29 -13.54
CA VAL A 145 3.30 -3.24 -14.24
C VAL A 145 4.12 -4.36 -14.92
N GLN A 146 3.72 -5.61 -14.67
CA GLN A 146 4.40 -6.83 -15.17
C GLN A 146 5.83 -7.02 -14.63
N THR A 147 6.14 -6.43 -13.48
CA THR A 147 7.38 -6.68 -12.74
C THR A 147 7.03 -7.15 -11.32
N ASN A 148 8.04 -7.60 -10.56
CA ASN A 148 7.89 -7.83 -9.12
C ASN A 148 8.26 -6.58 -8.29
N LYS A 149 8.43 -5.42 -8.92
CA LYS A 149 8.92 -4.21 -8.25
C LYS A 149 7.80 -3.53 -7.45
N CYS A 150 8.18 -2.97 -6.32
CA CYS A 150 7.44 -1.96 -5.57
C CYS A 150 8.28 -0.67 -5.57
N ILE A 151 7.67 0.47 -5.88
CA ILE A 151 8.33 1.77 -5.81
C ILE A 151 7.57 2.62 -4.80
N ILE A 152 8.28 3.08 -3.77
CA ILE A 152 7.77 3.92 -2.70
C ILE A 152 8.33 5.32 -2.91
N SER A 153 7.45 6.28 -3.13
CA SER A 153 7.81 7.70 -3.20
C SER A 153 7.45 8.40 -1.90
N LEU A 154 8.42 9.07 -1.27
CA LEU A 154 8.23 9.84 -0.05
C LEU A 154 8.20 11.33 -0.35
N LEU A 155 7.20 12.00 0.21
CA LEU A 155 7.02 13.44 0.16
C LEU A 155 6.59 13.92 1.55
N LYS A 156 7.00 15.12 1.95
CA LYS A 156 6.55 15.77 3.19
C LYS A 156 5.93 17.13 2.85
N LYS A 157 4.82 17.45 3.50
CA LYS A 157 4.20 18.78 3.47
C LYS A 157 4.28 19.39 4.86
N GLY A 158 4.91 20.55 4.98
CA GLY A 158 5.27 21.14 6.27
C GLY A 158 6.71 20.81 6.68
N ASN A 159 7.15 21.34 7.83
CA ASN A 159 8.45 20.99 8.42
C ASN A 159 8.42 19.56 8.95
#